data_AF-O70390-F1
#
_entry.id   AF-O70390-F1
#
_cell.length_a   1.000
_cell.length_b   1.000
_cell.length_c   1.000
_cell.angle_alpha   90.00
_cell.angle_beta   90.00
_cell.angle_gamma   90.00
#
_symmetry.space_group_name_H-M   'P 1'
#
loop_
_entity.id
_entity.type
_entity.pdbx_description
1 polymer ?
#
loop_
_entity_poly.entity_id
_entity_poly.type
_entity_poly.pdbx_seq_one_letter_code
_entity_poly.pdbx_strand_id
1 'polypeptide(L)' 'WKVLPQGMANYPTMCQLFVVEAVIPLREEIPKIICINYVDDILLAA' A
#
# COMPACT_ATOMS: atom_id res chain seq x y z
N TRP A 1 -5.35 -21.57 1.10
CA TRP A 1 -5.08 -20.48 2.06
C TRP A 1 -6.11 -19.38 1.85
N LYS A 2 -6.69 -18.81 2.92
CA LYS A 2 -7.67 -17.70 2.83
C LYS A 2 -7.02 -16.30 2.83
N VAL A 3 -5.78 -16.21 3.31
CA VAL A 3 -4.98 -14.98 3.38
C VAL A 3 -3.58 -15.24 2.83
N LEU A 4 -2.87 -14.17 2.46
CA LEU A 4 -1.48 -14.23 1.99
C LEU A 4 -0.61 -14.92 3.06
N PRO A 5 0.06 -16.04 2.74
CA PRO A 5 0.91 -16.72 3.70
C PRO A 5 2.20 -15.94 3.91
N GLN A 6 2.60 -15.81 5.18
CA GLN A 6 3.84 -15.17 5.57
C GLN A 6 5.04 -15.94 4.99
N GLY A 7 6.04 -15.22 4.50
CA GLY A 7 7.26 -15.82 3.92
C GLY A 7 7.21 -16.12 2.42
N MET A 8 6.16 -15.71 1.69
CA MET A 8 6.24 -15.65 0.24
C MET A 8 7.23 -14.55 -0.19
N ALA A 9 8.19 -14.89 -1.06
CA ALA A 9 9.13 -13.91 -1.62
C ALA A 9 8.42 -12.74 -2.34
N ASN A 10 7.24 -12.99 -2.89
CA ASN A 10 6.44 -12.01 -3.62
C ASN A 10 5.46 -11.23 -2.73
N TYR A 11 5.43 -11.53 -1.43
CA TYR A 11 4.54 -10.87 -0.47
C TYR A 11 4.65 -9.34 -0.50
N PRO A 12 5.86 -8.73 -0.50
CA PRO A 12 5.99 -7.28 -0.52
C PRO A 12 5.40 -6.65 -1.80
N THR A 13 5.65 -7.29 -2.95
CA THR A 13 5.14 -6.81 -4.25
C THR A 13 3.61 -6.88 -4.29
N MET A 14 3.02 -7.98 -3.83
CA MET A 14 1.56 -8.13 -3.77
C MET A 14 0.94 -7.11 -2.82
N CYS A 15 1.49 -6.97 -1.61
CA CYS A 15 0.99 -6.00 -0.63
C CYS A 15 1.05 -4.57 -1.19
N GLN A 16 2.14 -4.23 -1.86
CA GLN A 16 2.30 -2.92 -2.49
C GLN A 16 1.26 -2.63 -3.57
N LEU A 17 0.89 -3.62 -4.41
CA LEU A 17 -0.15 -3.44 -5.43
C LEU A 17 -1.52 -3.14 -4.81
N PHE A 18 -1.94 -3.93 -3.81
CA PHE A 18 -3.22 -3.73 -3.14
C PHE A 18 -3.27 -2.40 -2.38
N VAL A 19 -2.19 -2.03 -1.69
CA VAL A 19 -2.11 -0.76 -0.97
C VAL A 19 -2.16 0.42 -1.92
N VAL A 20 -1.43 0.37 -3.04
CA VAL A 20 -1.46 1.44 -4.04
C VAL A 20 -2.87 1.63 -4.60
N GLU A 21 -3.57 0.55 -4.92
CA GLU A 21 -4.96 0.61 -5.40
C GLU A 21 -5.88 1.30 -4.39
N ALA A 22 -5.74 1.00 -3.10
CA ALA A 22 -6.51 1.64 -2.04
C ALA A 22 -6.16 3.13 -1.82
N VAL A 23 -4.93 3.55 -2.16
CA VAL A 23 -4.43 4.91 -1.94
C VAL A 23 -4.73 5.86 -3.11
N ILE A 24 -5.00 5.34 -4.31
CA ILE A 24 -5.33 6.17 -5.49
C ILE A 24 -6.48 7.17 -5.21
N PRO A 25 -7.65 6.74 -4.68
CA PRO A 25 -8.75 7.67 -4.41
C PRO A 25 -8.37 8.78 -3.42
N LEU A 26 -7.55 8.45 -2.41
CA LEU A 26 -7.09 9.41 -1.42
C LEU A 26 -6.22 10.52 -2.04
N ARG A 27 -5.41 10.19 -3.04
CA ARG A 27 -4.62 11.17 -3.80
C ARG A 27 -5.48 12.06 -4.70
N GLU A 28 -6.56 11.52 -5.24
CA GLU A 28 -7.50 12.31 -6.04
C GLU A 28 -8.28 13.31 -5.19
N GLU A 29 -8.70 12.92 -3.98
CA GLU A 29 -9.39 13.79 -3.03
C GLU A 29 -8.46 14.83 -2.39
N ILE A 30 -7.20 14.46 -2.11
CA ILE A 30 -6.21 15.32 -1.45
C ILE A 30 -4.92 15.36 -2.28
N PRO A 31 -4.84 16.20 -3.33
CA PRO A 31 -3.72 16.21 -4.27
C PRO A 31 -2.34 16.52 -3.64
N LYS A 32 -2.33 17.12 -2.44
CA LYS A 32 -1.11 17.46 -1.71
C LYS A 32 -0.60 16.35 -0.81
N ILE A 33 -1.38 15.28 -0.60
CA ILE A 33 -0.99 14.22 0.32
C ILE A 33 0.19 13.40 -0.24
N ILE A 34 1.21 13.25 0.59
CA ILE A 34 2.38 12.41 0.31
C ILE A 34 2.11 11.04 0.95
N CYS A 35 2.04 10.01 0.12
CA CYS A 35 1.88 8.62 0.57
C CYS A 35 3.16 7.85 0.25
N ILE A 36 3.81 7.29 1.28
CA ILE A 36 4.98 6.42 1.14
C ILE A 36 4.60 5.06 1.72
N ASN A 37 4.73 3.99 0.93
CA ASN A 37 4.48 2.62 1.35
C ASN A 37 5.83 1.88 1.50
N TYR A 38 6.03 1.23 2.64
CA TYR A 38 7.19 0.37 2.92
C TYR A 38 6.74 -0.94 3.56
N VAL A 39 6.70 -2.01 2.75
CA VAL A 39 6.28 -3.36 3.17
C VAL A 39 4.88 -3.37 3.79
N ASP A 40 4.79 -3.34 5.12
CA ASP A 40 3.55 -3.38 5.89
C ASP A 40 3.19 -2.00 6.49
N ASP A 41 4.04 -0.98 6.30
CA ASP A 41 3.87 0.37 6.83
C ASP A 41 3.48 1.37 5.72
N ILE A 42 2.57 2.29 6.06
CA ILE A 42 2.19 3.42 5.19
C ILE A 42 2.38 4.72 5.96
N LEU A 43 3.19 5.63 5.41
CA LEU A 43 3.32 7.00 5.87
C LEU A 43 2.46 7.93 5.02
N LEU A 44 1.61 8.70 5.68
CA LEU A 44 0.81 9.77 5.08
C LEU A 44 1.25 11.11 5.67
N ALA A 45 1.54 12.09 4.82
CA ALA A 45 1.84 13.47 5.20
C ALA A 45 1.00 14.46 4.38
N ALA A 46 0.53 15.54 5.01
CA ALA A 46 -0.35 16.54 4.41
C ALA A 46 0.23 17.95 4.55
#